data_AF-L7FJ70-F1
#
_entry.id   AF-L7FJ70-F1
#
_cell.length_a   1.000
_cell.length_b   1.000
_cell.length_c   1.000
_cell.angle_alpha   90.00
_cell.angle_beta   90.00
_cell.angle_gamma   90.00
#
_symmetry.space_group_name_H-M   'P 1'
#
loop_
_entity.id
_entity.type
_entity.pdbx_description
1 polymer ?
#
loop_
_entity_poly.entity_id
_entity_poly.type
_entity_poly.pdbx_seq_one_letter_code
_entity_poly.pdbx_strand_id
1 'polypeptide(L)'
;MVKAVASGVPSLAPFFDENSGLGHDAQVRSQPAHGSSLQQGSTPGLYGGTKQPTVCDVDRLEQFLTDPRNNRKAHEWARVVDIPQGGISAYLDRLTPVLLRHDTLVKNHDYKKEKAVPFDALLQAGIAVLVDEAGVPAVKCSCGNPLRPFKGATNRIFRRVRGRQQEVARLRRRRGRARPTRTRRQGRPVRARRRGRTGAGHLPPDRYQG
;
A
#
# COMPACT_ATOMS: atom_id res chain seq x y z
N MET A 1 -4.30 8.17 19.25
CA MET A 1 -3.12 7.46 18.67
C MET A 1 -3.31 7.41 17.17
N VAL A 2 -2.26 7.66 16.37
CA VAL A 2 -2.37 7.64 14.90
C VAL A 2 -2.17 6.24 14.35
N LYS A 3 -3.07 5.79 13.47
CA LYS A 3 -3.00 4.52 12.76
C LYS A 3 -2.23 4.68 11.45
N ALA A 4 -1.23 3.83 11.21
CA ALA A 4 -0.59 3.76 9.90
C ALA A 4 -1.47 2.94 8.94
N VAL A 5 -1.71 3.45 7.73
CA VAL A 5 -2.46 2.78 6.67
C VAL A 5 -1.54 2.65 5.47
N ALA A 6 -1.21 1.41 5.11
CA ALA A 6 -0.32 1.13 4.00
C ALA A 6 -1.10 1.01 2.67
N SER A 7 -0.45 1.38 1.57
CA SER A 7 -0.99 1.19 0.22
C SER A 7 -1.27 -0.30 -0.04
N GLY A 8 -2.45 -0.61 -0.57
CA GLY A 8 -2.92 -1.96 -0.85
C GLY A 8 -3.40 -2.73 0.38
N VAL A 9 -3.50 -2.08 1.56
CA VAL A 9 -4.02 -2.73 2.77
C VAL A 9 -5.51 -2.39 2.97
N PRO A 10 -6.37 -3.41 3.09
CA PRO A 10 -7.78 -3.24 3.37
C PRO A 10 -8.10 -2.43 4.65
N SER A 11 -9.17 -1.63 4.58
CA SER A 11 -9.83 -1.02 5.73
C SER A 11 -10.62 -2.07 6.51
N LEU A 12 -10.65 -1.92 7.83
CA LEU A 12 -11.29 -2.89 8.73
C LEU A 12 -12.80 -2.71 8.84
N ALA A 13 -13.31 -1.52 8.52
CA ALA A 13 -14.73 -1.19 8.64
C ALA A 13 -15.09 -0.14 7.58
N PRO A 14 -15.15 -0.54 6.30
CA PRO A 14 -15.27 0.40 5.22
C PRO A 14 -16.71 0.91 5.06
N PHE A 15 -16.84 2.11 4.48
CA PHE A 15 -18.14 2.60 4.00
C PHE A 15 -18.63 1.76 2.83
N PHE A 16 -17.71 1.32 1.96
CA PHE A 16 -17.96 0.54 0.77
C PHE A 16 -17.05 -0.68 0.70
N ASP A 17 -17.55 -1.83 0.23
CA ASP A 17 -16.72 -3.05 0.13
C ASP A 17 -15.53 -2.83 -0.81
N GLU A 18 -14.33 -3.05 -0.30
CA GLU A 18 -13.08 -2.79 -1.02
C GLU A 18 -12.85 -3.78 -2.18
N ASN A 19 -13.49 -4.95 -2.14
CA ASN A 19 -13.45 -5.92 -3.24
C ASN A 19 -14.24 -5.45 -4.47
N SER A 20 -15.09 -4.44 -4.30
CA SER A 20 -15.85 -3.86 -5.40
C SER A 20 -15.10 -2.76 -6.17
N GLY A 21 -13.79 -2.58 -5.95
CA GLY A 21 -12.93 -1.92 -6.93
C GLY A 21 -13.11 -0.41 -7.12
N LEU A 22 -13.53 0.32 -6.09
CA LEU A 22 -13.69 1.79 -6.16
C LEU A 22 -12.41 2.58 -6.42
N GLY A 23 -11.25 1.96 -6.25
CA GLY A 23 -9.99 2.62 -6.54
C GLY A 23 -8.81 1.71 -6.27
N HIS A 24 -7.75 1.94 -7.03
CA HIS A 24 -6.57 1.09 -7.00
C HIS A 24 -5.38 1.86 -6.43
N ASP A 25 -4.92 1.43 -5.27
CA ASP A 25 -3.66 1.90 -4.72
C ASP A 25 -2.50 1.42 -5.60
N ALA A 26 -1.46 2.22 -5.72
CA ALA A 26 -0.25 1.90 -6.47
C ALA A 26 0.97 1.79 -5.55
N GLN A 27 1.93 0.94 -5.91
CA GLN A 27 3.23 0.90 -5.26
C GLN A 27 4.11 2.05 -5.77
N VAL A 28 4.05 3.19 -5.09
CA VAL A 28 4.88 4.36 -5.39
C VAL A 28 6.08 4.38 -4.45
N ARG A 29 7.29 4.61 -4.98
CA ARG A 29 8.46 4.89 -4.12
C ARG A 29 8.19 6.18 -3.36
N SER A 30 8.10 6.10 -2.03
CA SER A 30 7.98 7.28 -1.19
C SER A 30 9.17 8.18 -1.43
N GLN A 31 8.94 9.36 -2.01
CA GLN A 31 10.00 10.36 -2.11
C GLN A 31 10.25 10.91 -0.70
N PRO A 32 11.50 10.93 -0.20
CA PRO A 32 11.80 11.58 1.06
C PRO A 32 11.36 13.04 0.93
N ALA A 33 10.58 13.52 1.90
CA ALA A 33 10.26 14.94 2.00
C ALA A 33 11.59 15.70 2.10
N HIS A 34 12.02 16.31 1.01
CA HIS A 34 13.09 17.29 1.05
C HIS A 34 12.54 18.48 1.83
N GLY A 35 12.87 18.57 3.11
CA GLY A 35 12.40 19.63 3.99
C GLY A 35 11.50 19.14 5.12
N SER A 36 11.68 19.74 6.29
CA SER A 36 11.11 19.38 7.60
C SER A 36 9.61 19.65 7.76
N SER A 37 8.83 19.69 6.68
CA SER A 37 7.39 19.91 6.70
C SER A 37 6.70 18.67 6.15
N LEU A 38 5.81 18.07 6.94
CA LEU A 38 4.68 17.38 6.34
C LEU A 38 3.83 18.50 5.74
N GLN A 39 4.02 18.75 4.44
CA GLN A 39 3.13 19.63 3.71
C GLN A 39 1.68 19.16 3.92
N GLN A 40 0.82 20.11 4.27
CA GLN A 40 -0.63 19.95 4.19
C GLN A 40 -0.95 19.49 2.76
N GLY A 41 -1.94 18.62 2.56
CA GLY A 41 -2.34 18.11 1.23
C GLY A 41 -2.59 19.20 0.19
N SER A 42 -2.68 20.46 0.60
CA SER A 42 -2.89 21.64 -0.21
C SER A 42 -1.67 22.29 -0.87
N THR A 43 -0.53 21.60 -1.01
CA THR A 43 0.61 22.16 -1.76
C THR A 43 0.46 21.90 -3.28
N PRO A 44 0.37 22.94 -4.13
CA PRO A 44 0.28 22.77 -5.59
C PRO A 44 1.47 21.98 -6.14
N GLY A 45 1.20 20.99 -7.01
CA GLY A 45 2.21 20.05 -7.53
C GLY A 45 2.31 18.70 -6.80
N LEU A 46 1.52 18.49 -5.74
CA LEU A 46 1.50 17.24 -4.94
C LEU A 46 0.87 16.02 -5.65
N TYR A 47 0.10 16.25 -6.71
CA TYR A 47 -0.69 15.22 -7.39
C TYR A 47 -0.19 15.04 -8.81
N GLY A 48 0.60 13.98 -9.03
CA GLY A 48 1.06 13.63 -10.37
C GLY A 48 -0.09 13.10 -11.21
N GLY A 49 -0.32 13.70 -12.38
CA GLY A 49 -1.26 13.21 -13.39
C GLY A 49 -0.87 11.81 -13.86
N THR A 50 -1.74 10.82 -13.62
CA THR A 50 -1.51 9.44 -14.05
C THR A 50 -2.42 9.15 -15.23
N LYS A 51 -1.88 8.67 -16.35
CA LYS A 51 -2.63 8.23 -17.56
C LYS A 51 -3.25 6.83 -17.40
N GLN A 52 -3.60 6.42 -16.18
CA GLN A 52 -4.19 5.09 -15.90
C GLN A 52 -5.72 5.18 -15.84
N PRO A 53 -6.45 4.13 -16.27
CA PRO A 53 -7.90 4.07 -16.11
C PRO A 53 -8.26 4.23 -14.63
N THR A 54 -9.06 5.26 -14.36
CA THR A 54 -9.70 5.64 -13.09
C THR A 54 -9.01 5.14 -11.81
N VAL A 55 -8.03 5.93 -11.32
CA VAL A 55 -7.42 5.77 -9.98
C VAL A 55 -8.51 5.64 -8.89
N CYS A 56 -9.64 6.32 -9.10
CA CYS A 56 -10.87 6.17 -8.34
C CYS A 56 -12.06 6.09 -9.30
N ASP A 57 -12.98 5.17 -9.05
CA ASP A 57 -14.27 5.03 -9.73
C ASP A 57 -15.31 5.88 -9.00
N VAL A 58 -15.44 7.14 -9.42
CA VAL A 58 -16.32 8.14 -8.79
C VAL A 58 -17.78 7.79 -9.05
N ASP A 59 -18.11 7.39 -10.28
CA ASP A 59 -19.47 7.01 -10.68
C ASP A 59 -20.01 5.89 -9.80
N ARG A 60 -19.19 4.86 -9.53
CA ARG A 60 -19.60 3.77 -8.65
C ARG A 60 -19.76 4.18 -7.20
N LEU A 61 -18.91 5.10 -6.70
CA LEU A 61 -19.07 5.67 -5.36
C LEU A 61 -20.37 6.48 -5.26
N GLU A 62 -20.67 7.28 -6.27
CA GLU A 62 -21.89 8.07 -6.35
C GLU A 62 -23.12 7.18 -6.41
N GLN A 63 -23.14 6.18 -7.30
CA GLN A 63 -24.24 5.21 -7.39
C GLN A 63 -24.51 4.54 -6.04
N PHE A 64 -23.47 4.18 -5.30
CA PHE A 64 -23.64 3.59 -3.99
C PHE A 64 -24.23 4.55 -2.95
N LEU A 65 -23.73 5.79 -2.91
CA LEU A 65 -24.17 6.79 -1.93
C LEU A 65 -25.55 7.36 -2.26
N THR A 66 -25.98 7.28 -3.52
CA THR A 66 -27.31 7.72 -3.96
C THR A 66 -28.35 6.59 -3.97
N ASP A 67 -27.93 5.33 -3.83
CA ASP A 67 -28.84 4.19 -3.69
C ASP A 67 -29.68 4.30 -2.39
N PRO A 68 -31.02 4.29 -2.47
CA PRO A 68 -31.91 4.35 -1.30
C PRO A 68 -31.62 3.27 -0.25
N ARG A 69 -31.11 2.10 -0.66
CA ARG A 69 -30.74 1.00 0.24
C ARG A 69 -29.58 1.38 1.17
N ASN A 70 -28.77 2.36 0.79
CA ASN A 70 -27.61 2.83 1.53
C ASN A 70 -27.86 4.16 2.26
N ASN A 71 -29.12 4.60 2.37
CA ASN A 71 -29.50 5.90 2.92
C ASN A 71 -28.80 6.25 4.26
N ARG A 72 -28.67 5.28 5.17
CA ARG A 72 -28.01 5.49 6.47
C ARG A 72 -26.50 5.72 6.33
N LYS A 73 -25.83 4.98 5.43
CA LYS A 73 -24.40 5.20 5.11
C LYS A 73 -24.20 6.54 4.43
N ALA A 74 -25.04 6.88 3.45
CA ALA A 74 -25.00 8.15 2.73
C ALA A 74 -25.17 9.35 3.67
N HIS A 75 -26.14 9.27 4.59
CA HIS A 75 -26.35 10.28 5.62
C HIS A 75 -25.11 10.49 6.50
N GLU A 76 -24.52 9.42 7.04
CA GLU A 76 -23.31 9.53 7.85
C GLU A 76 -22.09 10.00 7.05
N TRP A 77 -21.99 9.60 5.78
CA TRP A 77 -20.94 10.04 4.87
C TRP A 77 -21.02 11.56 4.64
N ALA A 78 -22.20 12.05 4.25
CA ALA A 78 -22.46 13.46 4.02
C ALA A 78 -22.22 14.30 5.27
N ARG A 79 -22.63 13.80 6.45
CA ARG A 79 -22.37 14.44 7.74
C ARG A 79 -20.88 14.62 8.03
N VAL A 80 -20.03 13.66 7.63
CA VAL A 80 -18.58 13.77 7.85
C VAL A 80 -17.97 14.86 6.98
N VAL A 81 -18.31 14.90 5.70
CA VAL A 81 -17.78 15.89 4.75
C VAL A 81 -18.50 17.24 4.82
N ASP A 82 -19.53 17.34 5.66
CA ASP A 82 -20.24 18.56 6.02
C ASP A 82 -21.07 19.15 4.87
N ILE A 83 -21.89 18.29 4.26
CA ILE A 83 -22.81 18.63 3.18
C ILE A 83 -24.21 18.08 3.45
N PRO A 84 -25.26 18.64 2.83
CA PRO A 84 -26.56 17.97 2.78
C PRO A 84 -26.45 16.66 1.99
N GLN A 85 -27.19 15.62 2.40
CA GLN A 85 -27.14 14.32 1.73
C GLN A 85 -27.51 14.38 0.24
N GLY A 86 -28.47 15.24 -0.13
CA GLY A 86 -28.81 15.47 -1.55
C GLY A 86 -27.71 16.16 -2.36
N GLY A 87 -26.68 16.70 -1.71
CA GLY A 87 -25.54 17.35 -2.35
C GLY A 87 -24.35 16.41 -2.61
N ILE A 88 -24.48 15.10 -2.38
CA ILE A 88 -23.38 14.15 -2.56
C ILE A 88 -22.86 14.14 -4.01
N SER A 89 -23.75 14.08 -4.99
CA SER A 89 -23.42 14.07 -6.42
C SER A 89 -22.55 15.28 -6.80
N ALA A 90 -23.10 16.49 -6.60
CA ALA A 90 -22.37 17.74 -6.84
C ALA A 90 -21.08 17.90 -6.02
N TYR A 91 -21.01 17.28 -4.83
CA TYR A 91 -19.77 17.26 -4.04
C TYR A 91 -18.71 16.36 -4.68
N LEU A 92 -19.08 15.19 -5.22
CA LEU A 92 -18.15 14.27 -5.87
C LEU A 92 -17.64 14.80 -7.22
N ASP A 93 -18.49 15.48 -7.99
CA ASP A 93 -18.15 16.06 -9.30
C ASP A 93 -16.98 17.04 -9.26
N ARG A 94 -16.82 17.74 -8.13
CA ARG A 94 -15.73 18.71 -7.93
C ARG A 94 -14.46 18.10 -7.36
N LEU A 95 -14.45 16.80 -7.06
CA LEU A 95 -13.25 16.15 -6.54
C LEU A 95 -12.38 15.60 -7.66
N THR A 96 -11.08 15.68 -7.47
CA THR A 96 -10.10 15.15 -8.41
C THR A 96 -9.52 13.83 -7.90
N PRO A 97 -9.52 12.75 -8.70
CA PRO A 97 -8.88 11.48 -8.35
C PRO A 97 -7.36 11.55 -8.51
N VAL A 98 -6.63 11.14 -7.46
CA VAL A 98 -5.17 11.26 -7.40
C VAL A 98 -4.52 10.13 -6.60
N LEU A 99 -3.23 9.88 -6.86
CA LEU A 99 -2.38 9.03 -6.02
C LEU A 99 -1.53 9.89 -5.09
N LEU A 100 -1.48 9.56 -3.80
CA LEU A 100 -0.62 10.25 -2.84
C LEU A 100 0.87 10.04 -3.19
N ARG A 101 1.64 11.12 -3.26
CA ARG A 101 3.10 11.07 -3.49
C ARG A 101 3.92 10.95 -2.21
N HIS A 102 3.34 11.34 -1.08
CA HIS A 102 3.95 11.34 0.23
C HIS A 102 2.98 10.82 1.29
N ASP A 103 3.52 10.40 2.43
CA ASP A 103 2.72 10.00 3.57
C ASP A 103 1.90 11.20 4.08
N THR A 104 0.58 11.04 4.16
CA THR A 104 -0.36 12.13 4.43
C THR A 104 -1.14 11.87 5.72
N LEU A 105 -1.15 12.84 6.65
CA LEU A 105 -1.96 12.79 7.86
C LEU A 105 -3.38 13.27 7.58
N VAL A 106 -4.37 12.44 7.91
CA VAL A 106 -5.79 12.74 7.76
C VAL A 106 -6.57 12.29 8.98
N LYS A 107 -7.80 12.76 9.10
CA LYS A 107 -8.82 12.12 9.94
C LYS A 107 -9.71 11.27 9.04
N ASN A 108 -9.61 9.96 9.18
CA ASN A 108 -10.40 8.99 8.41
C ASN A 108 -11.59 8.52 9.27
N HIS A 109 -12.66 8.04 8.64
CA HIS A 109 -13.88 7.62 9.32
C HIS A 109 -14.24 6.21 8.86
N ASP A 110 -14.23 5.28 9.82
CA ASP A 110 -14.78 3.92 9.62
C ASP A 110 -16.30 3.97 9.76
N TYR A 111 -17.03 3.05 9.12
CA TYR A 111 -18.46 2.88 9.36
C TYR A 111 -18.69 1.72 10.35
N LYS A 112 -19.00 2.03 11.61
CA LYS A 112 -19.20 1.03 12.67
C LYS A 112 -20.48 1.31 13.43
N LYS A 113 -21.25 0.27 13.72
CA LYS A 113 -22.55 0.38 14.42
C LYS A 113 -23.40 1.50 13.81
N GLU A 114 -23.40 1.53 12.47
CA GLU A 114 -24.16 2.48 11.66
C GLU A 114 -23.78 3.96 11.82
N LYS A 115 -22.56 4.23 12.30
CA LYS A 115 -22.03 5.56 12.51
C LYS A 115 -20.66 5.74 11.86
N ALA A 116 -20.39 6.96 11.42
CA ALA A 116 -19.04 7.38 11.09
C ALA A 116 -18.20 7.52 12.38
N VAL A 117 -17.17 6.68 12.53
CA VAL A 117 -16.27 6.69 13.68
C VAL A 117 -14.91 7.26 13.27
N PRO A 118 -14.54 8.45 13.76
CA PRO A 118 -13.29 9.10 13.37
C PRO A 118 -12.08 8.42 13.99
N PHE A 119 -10.97 8.40 13.24
CA PHE A 119 -9.65 8.05 13.75
C PHE A 119 -8.57 8.81 12.97
N ASP A 120 -7.46 9.09 13.65
CA ASP A 120 -6.32 9.72 13.01
C ASP A 120 -5.52 8.68 12.21
N ALA A 121 -5.25 8.97 10.95
CA ALA A 121 -4.56 8.07 10.04
C ALA A 121 -3.35 8.75 9.38
N LEU A 122 -2.26 8.01 9.24
CA LEU A 122 -1.18 8.33 8.32
C LEU A 122 -1.34 7.42 7.11
N LEU A 123 -1.83 7.98 5.99
CA LEU A 123 -1.95 7.30 4.72
C LEU A 123 -0.58 7.25 4.06
N GLN A 124 -0.09 6.07 3.70
CA GLN A 124 1.15 5.91 2.96
C GLN A 124 1.04 6.52 1.56
N ALA A 125 2.16 7.04 1.03
CA ALA A 125 2.30 7.30 -0.40
C ALA A 125 1.85 6.09 -1.24
N GLY A 126 1.17 6.38 -2.36
CA GLY A 126 0.60 5.40 -3.29
C GLY A 126 -0.85 5.04 -3.02
N ILE A 127 -1.48 5.53 -1.95
CA ILE A 127 -2.93 5.36 -1.74
C ILE A 127 -3.72 6.27 -2.69
N ALA A 128 -4.77 5.72 -3.30
CA ALA A 128 -5.72 6.44 -4.15
C ALA A 128 -6.72 7.24 -3.31
N VAL A 129 -6.85 8.53 -3.60
CA VAL A 129 -7.78 9.43 -2.90
C VAL A 129 -8.50 10.37 -3.88
N LEU A 130 -9.68 10.84 -3.48
CA LEU A 130 -10.31 12.02 -4.06
C LEU A 130 -9.89 13.25 -3.25
N VAL A 131 -9.48 14.32 -3.92
CA VAL A 131 -9.11 15.61 -3.30
C VAL A 131 -10.03 16.73 -3.75
N ASP A 132 -10.26 17.71 -2.89
CA ASP A 132 -10.96 18.94 -3.28
C ASP A 132 -10.05 19.90 -4.10
N GLU A 133 -10.60 21.04 -4.51
CA GLU A 133 -9.89 22.08 -5.28
C GLU A 133 -8.66 22.62 -4.55
N ALA A 134 -8.67 22.60 -3.22
CA ALA A 134 -7.54 22.99 -2.40
C ALA A 134 -6.52 21.85 -2.24
N GLY A 135 -6.72 20.68 -2.86
CA GLY A 135 -5.87 19.51 -2.71
C GLY A 135 -6.08 18.74 -1.41
N VAL A 136 -7.10 19.05 -0.61
CA VAL A 136 -7.31 18.33 0.67
C VAL A 136 -7.94 16.96 0.38
N PRO A 137 -7.39 15.84 0.90
CA PRO A 137 -8.01 14.53 0.77
C PRO A 137 -9.40 14.49 1.40
N ALA A 138 -10.38 14.12 0.59
CA ALA A 138 -11.80 14.04 0.93
C ALA A 138 -12.31 12.59 1.00
N VAL A 139 -11.77 11.67 0.20
CA VAL A 139 -12.20 10.26 0.17
C VAL A 139 -10.98 9.34 -0.01
N LYS A 140 -10.91 8.24 0.75
CA LYS A 140 -10.01 7.12 0.42
C LYS A 140 -10.73 6.20 -0.56
N CYS A 141 -10.24 6.11 -1.80
CA CYS A 141 -11.00 5.50 -2.89
C CYS A 141 -11.27 4.02 -2.68
N SER A 142 -10.27 3.25 -2.23
CA SER A 142 -10.43 1.80 -2.03
C SER A 142 -11.58 1.39 -1.11
N CYS A 143 -12.03 2.23 -0.16
CA CYS A 143 -13.14 1.92 0.75
C CYS A 143 -14.30 2.94 0.76
N GLY A 144 -14.23 3.98 -0.07
CA GLY A 144 -15.19 5.10 -0.05
C GLY A 144 -15.24 5.88 1.27
N ASN A 145 -14.26 5.70 2.17
CA ASN A 145 -14.30 6.32 3.49
C ASN A 145 -14.12 7.85 3.36
N PRO A 146 -14.97 8.65 4.02
CA PRO A 146 -14.84 10.09 4.03
C PRO A 146 -13.66 10.52 4.93
N LEU A 147 -12.91 11.50 4.45
CA LEU A 147 -11.71 12.04 5.08
C LEU A 147 -11.94 13.51 5.48
N ARG A 148 -11.25 13.93 6.52
CA ARG A 148 -11.18 15.33 6.97
C ARG A 148 -9.73 15.73 7.22
N PRO A 149 -9.42 17.04 7.17
CA PRO A 149 -8.12 17.54 7.60
C PRO A 149 -7.74 17.05 9.00
N PHE A 150 -6.48 16.64 9.16
CA PHE A 150 -5.94 16.36 10.48
C PHE A 150 -5.71 17.68 11.24
N LYS A 151 -6.28 17.81 12.45
CA LYS A 151 -6.21 19.03 13.28
C LYS A 151 -5.22 18.93 14.46
N GLY A 152 -4.42 17.87 14.56
CA GLY A 152 -3.48 17.67 15.67
C GLY A 152 -2.05 18.18 15.41
N ALA A 153 -1.20 18.16 16.43
CA ALA A 153 0.21 18.58 16.32
C ALA A 153 1.04 17.59 15.46
N THR A 154 1.26 17.93 14.20
CA THR A 154 1.91 17.11 13.16
C THR A 154 3.37 16.71 13.50
N ASN A 155 4.14 17.62 14.12
CA ASN A 155 5.58 17.44 14.35
C ASN A 155 5.95 16.31 15.34
N ARG A 156 5.16 16.07 16.39
CA ARG A 156 5.43 15.00 17.38
C ARG A 156 5.04 13.62 16.87
N ILE A 157 3.93 13.55 16.12
CA ILE A 157 3.40 12.31 15.56
C ILE A 157 4.34 11.76 14.49
N PHE A 158 4.91 12.62 13.66
CA PHE A 158 5.80 12.23 12.59
C PHE A 158 7.06 11.50 13.08
N ARG A 159 7.71 12.00 14.14
CA ARG A 159 8.90 11.34 14.71
C ARG A 159 8.57 9.93 15.19
N ARG A 160 7.41 9.75 15.83
CA ARG A 160 6.98 8.46 16.39
C ARG A 160 6.57 7.47 15.30
N VAL A 161 5.82 7.90 14.28
CA VAL A 161 5.38 7.00 13.20
C VAL A 161 6.53 6.64 12.26
N ARG A 162 7.38 7.60 11.86
CA ARG A 162 8.60 7.30 11.10
C ARG A 162 9.53 6.36 11.87
N GLY A 163 9.70 6.57 13.17
CA GLY A 163 10.49 5.67 14.02
C GLY A 163 10.00 4.23 13.93
N ARG A 164 8.69 4.00 14.11
CA ARG A 164 8.08 2.67 14.02
C ARG A 164 8.16 2.06 12.61
N GLN A 165 7.87 2.81 11.55
CA GLN A 165 7.96 2.27 10.19
C GLN A 165 9.41 1.89 9.82
N GLN A 166 10.40 2.70 10.22
CA GLN A 166 11.81 2.38 10.01
C GLN A 166 12.24 1.13 10.80
N GLU A 167 11.74 0.96 12.02
CA GLU A 167 11.99 -0.23 12.83
C GLU A 167 11.42 -1.49 12.17
N VAL A 168 10.19 -1.43 11.66
CA VAL A 168 9.56 -2.55 10.92
C VAL A 168 10.32 -2.87 9.63
N ALA A 169 10.76 -1.85 8.88
CA ALA A 169 11.58 -2.04 7.70
C ALA A 169 12.95 -2.67 8.02
N ARG A 170 13.58 -2.26 9.13
CA ARG A 170 14.83 -2.85 9.64
C ARG A 170 14.63 -4.31 10.05
N LEU A 171 13.54 -4.62 10.76
CA LEU A 171 13.20 -6.00 11.13
C LEU A 171 13.00 -6.88 9.90
N ARG A 172 12.28 -6.39 8.89
CA ARG A 172 12.10 -7.11 7.61
C ARG A 172 13.41 -7.36 6.90
N ARG A 173 14.32 -6.38 6.85
CA ARG A 173 15.68 -6.55 6.29
C ARG A 173 16.52 -7.56 7.08
N ARG A 174 16.42 -7.57 8.41
CA ARG A 174 17.10 -8.55 9.27
C ARG A 174 16.57 -9.97 9.05
N ARG A 175 15.24 -10.13 8.94
CA ARG A 175 14.60 -11.43 8.65
C ARG A 175 14.90 -11.93 7.23
N GLY A 176 14.94 -11.04 6.24
CA GLY A 176 15.35 -11.36 4.87
C GLY A 176 16.85 -11.62 4.69
N ARG A 177 17.68 -11.28 5.68
CA ARG A 177 19.12 -11.62 5.74
C ARG A 177 19.41 -12.94 6.47
N ALA A 178 18.39 -13.72 6.85
CA ALA A 178 18.61 -15.06 7.36
C ALA A 178 19.41 -15.86 6.33
N ARG A 179 20.64 -16.23 6.72
CA ARG A 179 21.68 -16.85 5.90
C ARG A 179 21.11 -18.11 5.22
N PRO A 180 21.34 -18.38 3.92
CA PRO A 180 20.94 -19.66 3.35
C PRO A 180 21.62 -20.76 4.16
N THR A 181 20.81 -21.66 4.71
CA THR A 181 21.29 -22.89 5.33
C THR A 181 22.11 -23.61 4.28
N ARG A 182 23.40 -23.76 4.54
CA ARG A 182 24.35 -24.43 3.67
C ARG A 182 23.89 -25.88 3.52
N THR A 183 23.18 -26.19 2.44
CA THR A 183 22.76 -27.54 2.10
C THR A 183 24.01 -28.41 2.09
N ARG A 184 24.05 -29.40 2.98
CA ARG A 184 25.14 -30.37 3.10
C ARG A 184 25.20 -31.12 1.77
N ARG A 185 26.18 -30.78 0.92
CA ARG A 185 26.47 -31.47 -0.34
C ARG A 185 26.64 -32.96 -0.04
N GLN A 186 25.65 -33.77 -0.40
CA GLN A 186 25.77 -35.22 -0.43
C GLN A 186 26.65 -35.62 -1.61
N GLY A 187 27.49 -36.65 -1.42
CA GLY A 187 28.15 -37.38 -2.51
C GLY A 187 29.59 -36.95 -2.85
N ARG A 188 30.58 -37.52 -2.15
CA ARG A 188 31.92 -37.74 -2.69
C ARG A 188 32.08 -39.26 -2.83
N PRO A 189 32.36 -39.82 -4.03
CA PRO A 189 32.60 -41.24 -4.15
C PRO A 189 33.97 -41.58 -3.53
N VAL A 190 33.99 -42.64 -2.74
CA VAL A 190 35.20 -43.22 -2.13
C VAL A 190 36.06 -43.81 -3.25
N ARG A 191 37.23 -43.22 -3.52
CA ARG A 191 38.25 -43.86 -4.35
C ARG A 191 38.86 -45.03 -3.57
N ALA A 192 38.58 -46.25 -4.00
CA ALA A 192 39.23 -47.46 -3.53
C ALA A 192 40.74 -47.40 -3.84
N ARG A 193 41.56 -47.56 -2.80
CA ARG A 193 43.01 -47.78 -2.95
C ARG A 193 43.24 -49.21 -3.43
N ARG A 194 43.62 -49.40 -4.70
CA ARG A 194 44.31 -50.62 -5.14
C ARG A 194 45.81 -50.43 -4.93
N ARG A 195 46.38 -51.18 -3.98
CA ARG A 195 47.83 -51.45 -3.91
C ARG A 195 48.11 -52.76 -4.65
N GLY A 196 49.25 -52.76 -5.34
CA GLY A 196 49.55 -53.64 -6.47
C GLY A 196 49.83 -55.09 -6.11
N ARG A 197 49.67 -55.92 -7.15
CA ARG A 197 50.28 -57.24 -7.24
C ARG A 197 50.98 -57.31 -8.59
N THR A 198 52.29 -57.52 -8.50
CA THR A 198 53.26 -57.78 -9.56
C THR A 198 52.90 -59.05 -10.34
N GLY A 199 53.24 -59.10 -11.64
CA GLY A 199 53.33 -60.36 -12.37
C GLY A 199 53.14 -60.26 -13.87
N ALA A 200 54.26 -60.03 -14.57
CA ALA A 200 54.69 -60.64 -15.84
C ALA A 200 53.73 -60.78 -17.04
N GLY A 201 54.22 -60.33 -18.20
CA GLY A 201 54.16 -61.16 -19.41
C GLY A 201 53.71 -60.50 -20.71
N HIS A 202 54.71 -60.20 -21.55
CA HIS A 202 54.73 -60.33 -23.02
C HIS A 202 54.09 -59.25 -23.94
N LEU A 203 54.96 -58.78 -24.84
CA LEU A 203 54.84 -57.89 -26.01
C LEU A 203 54.27 -58.65 -27.26
N PRO A 204 54.24 -58.08 -28.50
CA PRO A 204 53.19 -57.26 -29.13
C PRO A 204 52.87 -57.83 -30.56
N PRO A 205 52.71 -57.06 -31.65
CA PRO A 205 51.79 -55.97 -32.01
C PRO A 205 50.80 -56.42 -33.14
N ASP A 206 50.28 -55.45 -33.91
CA ASP A 206 49.64 -55.55 -35.25
C ASP A 206 48.12 -55.76 -35.28
N ARG A 207 47.33 -55.19 -36.21
CA ARG A 207 47.38 -54.06 -37.17
C ARG A 207 46.00 -54.09 -37.89
N TYR A 208 45.63 -52.98 -38.56
CA TYR A 208 44.58 -52.86 -39.60
C TYR A 208 43.10 -52.91 -39.17
N GLN A 209 42.25 -51.90 -39.41
CA GLN A 209 41.69 -51.35 -40.67
C GLN A 209 40.94 -52.38 -41.53
N GLY A 210 39.63 -52.16 -41.67
CA GLY A 210 38.70 -52.91 -42.52
C GLY A 210 37.26 -52.70 -42.07
#